data_AF-A0A7K9HE58-F1
#
_entry.id   AF-A0A7K9HE58-F1
#
_cell.length_a   1.000
_cell.length_b   1.000
_cell.length_c   1.000
_cell.angle_alpha   90.00
_cell.angle_beta   90.00
_cell.angle_gamma   90.00
#
_symmetry.space_group_name_H-M   'P 1'
#
loop_
_entity.id
_entity.type
_entity.pdbx_description
1 polymer ?
#
loop_
_entity_poly.entity_id
_entity_poly.type
_entity_poly.pdbx_seq_one_letter_code
_entity_poly.pdbx_strand_id
1 'polypeptide(L)'
;MNASMLSYILFSCLLLSVQAQNCTSSEILRHTLRLLKHSSVGCPCRETAVSSCSCLPIPKPGHELACFVEGTEYMLKSNMSSNSIISRLNRAFQSQLERNLCKSLAREDQCQYMSKGNVMEFLTEILSTYQEINK
;
A
#
# COMPACT_ATOMS: atom_id res chain seq x y z
N MET A 1 -43.76 8.59 -18.05
CA MET A 1 -42.78 7.88 -17.21
C MET A 1 -43.52 7.29 -16.03
N ASN A 2 -43.60 5.96 -15.93
CA ASN A 2 -44.30 5.29 -14.82
C ASN A 2 -43.49 5.44 -13.52
N ALA A 3 -44.17 5.67 -12.39
CA ALA A 3 -43.56 5.78 -11.07
C ALA A 3 -42.62 4.60 -10.74
N SER A 4 -42.93 3.41 -11.26
CA SER A 4 -42.14 2.18 -11.10
C SER A 4 -40.76 2.24 -11.78
N MET A 5 -40.63 2.94 -12.91
CA MET A 5 -39.34 3.10 -13.61
C MET A 5 -38.42 4.07 -12.86
N LEU A 6 -38.99 5.12 -12.25
CA LEU A 6 -38.25 6.09 -11.46
C LEU A 6 -37.68 5.43 -10.19
N SER A 7 -38.46 4.56 -9.55
CA SER A 7 -38.01 3.77 -8.39
C SER A 7 -36.84 2.86 -8.72
N TYR A 8 -36.86 2.17 -9.87
CA TYR A 8 -35.76 1.33 -10.33
C TYR A 8 -34.48 2.13 -10.62
N ILE A 9 -34.61 3.30 -11.26
CA ILE A 9 -33.47 4.17 -11.56
C ILE A 9 -32.85 4.70 -10.26
N LEU A 10 -33.67 5.15 -9.31
CA LEU A 10 -33.21 5.64 -8.01
C LEU A 10 -32.51 4.53 -7.20
N PHE A 11 -33.06 3.32 -7.19
CA PHE A 11 -32.47 2.17 -6.48
C PHE A 11 -31.14 1.72 -7.14
N SER A 12 -31.07 1.76 -8.47
CA SER A 12 -29.85 1.42 -9.21
C SER A 12 -28.74 2.47 -9.01
N CYS A 13 -29.09 3.75 -8.94
CA CYS A 13 -28.15 4.83 -8.62
C CYS A 13 -27.62 4.76 -7.18
N LEU A 14 -28.43 4.30 -6.21
CA LEU A 14 -27.97 4.08 -4.83
C LEU A 14 -26.95 2.94 -4.73
N LEU A 15 -27.11 1.87 -5.52
CA LEU A 15 -26.14 0.76 -5.57
C LEU A 15 -24.83 1.13 -6.30
N LEU A 16 -24.89 2.11 -7.21
CA LEU A 16 -23.74 2.67 -7.91
C LEU A 16 -23.12 3.86 -7.19
N SER A 17 -23.49 4.12 -5.93
CA SER A 17 -22.75 5.01 -5.06
C SER A 17 -21.31 4.51 -5.04
N VAL A 18 -20.47 5.16 -5.85
CA VAL A 18 -19.02 4.99 -5.88
C VAL A 18 -18.60 4.83 -4.44
N GLN A 19 -18.10 3.64 -4.09
CA GLN A 19 -17.45 3.46 -2.80
C GLN A 19 -16.31 4.47 -2.82
N ALA A 20 -16.54 5.64 -2.23
CA ALA A 20 -15.52 6.65 -2.03
C ALA A 20 -14.48 5.95 -1.17
N GLN A 21 -13.48 5.41 -1.84
CA GLN A 21 -12.58 4.49 -1.20
C GLN A 21 -11.73 5.38 -0.31
N ASN A 22 -11.99 5.33 1.00
CA ASN A 22 -11.42 6.23 1.99
C ASN A 22 -9.92 5.89 2.18
N CYS A 23 -9.13 6.19 1.16
CA CYS A 23 -7.69 6.03 1.15
C CYS A 23 -7.06 7.37 1.51
N THR A 24 -6.95 7.63 2.82
CA THR A 24 -6.18 8.80 3.27
C THR A 24 -4.71 8.59 2.91
N SER A 25 -4.23 9.39 1.97
CA SER A 25 -3.00 9.13 1.23
C SER A 25 -1.90 10.16 1.50
N SER A 26 -2.23 11.33 2.05
CA SER A 26 -1.30 12.46 2.18
C SER A 26 -0.12 12.17 3.12
N GLU A 27 -0.38 11.54 4.27
CA GLU A 27 0.68 11.16 5.21
C GLU A 27 1.57 10.06 4.65
N ILE A 28 0.97 9.07 3.98
CA ILE A 28 1.68 7.96 3.32
C ILE A 28 2.64 8.53 2.26
N LEU A 29 2.12 9.33 1.32
CA LEU A 29 2.93 9.99 0.30
C LEU A 29 4.07 10.81 0.91
N ARG A 30 3.78 11.62 1.93
CA ARG A 30 4.79 12.45 2.60
C ARG A 30 5.89 11.61 3.25
N HIS A 31 5.54 10.54 3.94
CA HIS A 31 6.49 9.68 4.64
C HIS A 31 7.32 8.85 3.65
N THR A 32 6.70 8.31 2.61
CA THR A 32 7.38 7.58 1.54
C THR A 32 8.40 8.46 0.80
N LEU A 33 8.03 9.69 0.42
CA LEU A 33 8.96 10.63 -0.21
C LEU A 33 10.16 10.97 0.68
N ARG A 34 9.95 11.13 2.00
CA ARG A 34 11.04 11.36 2.95
C ARG A 34 11.98 10.16 3.02
N LEU A 35 11.44 8.93 3.05
CA LEU A 35 12.24 7.72 3.08
C LEU A 35 13.05 7.55 1.78
N LEU A 36 12.44 7.81 0.62
CA LEU A 36 13.13 7.78 -0.68
C LEU A 36 14.31 8.75 -0.75
N LYS A 37 14.18 9.94 -0.15
CA LYS A 37 15.29 10.92 -0.07
C LYS A 37 16.48 10.42 0.76
N HIS A 38 16.24 9.51 1.71
CA HIS A 38 17.25 9.01 2.64
C HIS A 38 17.73 7.59 2.33
N SER A 39 17.05 6.86 1.45
CA SER A 39 17.48 5.53 1.00
C SER A 39 18.65 5.65 0.03
N SER A 40 19.85 5.28 0.47
CA SER A 40 21.11 5.47 -0.28
C SER A 40 21.73 4.19 -0.85
N VAL A 41 21.09 3.03 -0.70
CA VAL A 41 21.69 1.75 -1.10
C VAL A 41 20.69 0.91 -1.90
N GLY A 42 20.94 0.81 -3.21
CA GLY A 42 20.37 -0.23 -4.05
C GLY A 42 21.23 -1.48 -3.91
N CYS A 43 20.66 -2.56 -3.39
CA CYS A 43 21.37 -3.83 -3.33
C CYS A 43 20.57 -4.92 -4.06
N PRO A 44 21.25 -5.92 -4.63
CA PRO A 44 20.59 -6.90 -5.48
C PRO A 44 19.76 -7.87 -4.64
N CYS A 45 18.44 -7.72 -4.69
CA CYS A 45 17.48 -8.69 -4.18
C CYS A 45 17.23 -9.79 -5.21
N ARG A 46 18.28 -10.56 -5.52
CA ARG A 46 18.13 -11.83 -6.25
C ARG A 46 18.15 -12.97 -5.25
N GLU A 47 17.24 -13.93 -5.44
CA GLU A 47 16.85 -15.00 -4.50
C GLU A 47 18.00 -15.90 -3.99
N THR A 48 19.23 -15.76 -4.48
CA THR A 48 20.30 -16.75 -4.36
C THR A 48 21.45 -16.40 -3.41
N ALA A 49 21.39 -15.33 -2.62
CA ALA A 49 22.47 -15.03 -1.67
C ALA A 49 21.97 -14.72 -0.27
N VAL A 50 22.63 -15.34 0.72
CA VAL A 50 22.64 -14.94 2.15
C VAL A 50 23.27 -13.55 2.23
N SER A 51 22.51 -12.56 1.84
CA SER A 51 22.89 -11.16 1.76
C SER A 51 22.28 -10.44 2.95
N SER A 52 23.03 -9.52 3.57
CA SER A 52 22.53 -8.63 4.63
C SER A 52 21.49 -7.61 4.13
N CYS A 53 20.97 -7.81 2.92
CA CYS A 53 20.00 -6.94 2.27
C CYS A 53 18.58 -7.22 2.71
N SER A 54 17.89 -6.12 3.03
CA SER A 54 16.46 -6.12 3.24
C SER A 54 15.74 -6.24 1.90
N CYS A 55 15.29 -7.46 1.57
CA CYS A 55 14.49 -7.73 0.39
C CYS A 55 13.00 -7.73 0.75
N LEU A 56 12.29 -6.76 0.20
CA LEU A 56 10.91 -6.43 0.54
C LEU A 56 9.96 -6.94 -0.55
N PRO A 57 8.71 -7.32 -0.20
CA PRO A 57 7.75 -7.86 -1.15
C PRO A 57 7.28 -6.78 -2.14
N ILE A 58 7.31 -7.09 -3.44
CA ILE A 58 6.66 -6.27 -4.48
C ILE A 58 5.27 -6.88 -4.76
N PRO A 59 4.17 -6.21 -4.35
CA PRO A 59 2.85 -6.79 -4.29
C PRO A 59 2.30 -7.23 -5.65
N LYS A 60 1.44 -8.25 -5.64
CA LYS A 60 0.48 -8.48 -6.72
C LYS A 60 -0.67 -7.48 -6.62
N PRO A 61 -1.33 -7.13 -7.74
CA PRO A 61 -2.48 -6.25 -7.72
C PRO A 61 -3.59 -6.74 -6.77
N GLY A 62 -4.06 -5.87 -5.89
CA GLY A 62 -5.05 -6.17 -4.85
C GLY A 62 -4.50 -6.69 -3.53
N HIS A 63 -3.18 -6.87 -3.39
CA HIS A 63 -2.51 -7.31 -2.16
C HIS A 63 -1.52 -6.27 -1.61
N GLU A 64 -1.55 -5.07 -2.16
CA GLU A 64 -0.61 -3.98 -1.88
C GLU A 64 -0.58 -3.67 -0.39
N LEU A 65 -1.74 -3.51 0.24
CA LEU A 65 -1.81 -3.05 1.63
C LEU A 65 -1.20 -4.07 2.61
N ALA A 66 -1.49 -5.36 2.42
CA ALA A 66 -0.92 -6.42 3.25
C ALA A 66 0.60 -6.51 3.06
N CYS A 67 1.09 -6.40 1.82
CA CYS A 67 2.54 -6.38 1.54
C CYS A 67 3.22 -5.12 2.06
N PHE A 68 2.54 -3.98 2.07
CA PHE A 68 3.07 -2.75 2.63
C PHE A 68 3.23 -2.83 4.15
N VAL A 69 2.27 -3.47 4.85
CA VAL A 69 2.40 -3.79 6.28
C VAL A 69 3.59 -4.70 6.53
N GLU A 70 3.67 -5.84 5.85
CA GLU A 70 4.75 -6.82 6.03
C GLU A 70 6.13 -6.22 5.74
N GLY A 71 6.27 -5.52 4.61
CA GLY A 71 7.54 -4.92 4.20
C GLY A 71 8.01 -3.84 5.18
N THR A 72 7.11 -2.96 5.64
CA THR A 72 7.49 -1.92 6.61
C THR A 72 7.74 -2.49 8.02
N GLU A 73 7.07 -3.56 8.42
CA GLU A 73 7.39 -4.29 9.65
C GLU A 73 8.80 -4.90 9.59
N TYR A 74 9.16 -5.48 8.45
CA TYR A 74 10.50 -6.00 8.22
C TYR A 74 11.57 -4.90 8.28
N MET A 75 11.29 -3.73 7.70
CA MET A 75 12.20 -2.57 7.77
C MET A 75 12.45 -2.13 9.23
N LEU A 76 11.43 -2.15 10.08
CA LEU A 76 11.55 -1.83 11.51
C LEU A 76 12.43 -2.86 12.25
N LYS A 77 12.19 -4.15 12.00
CA LYS A 77 12.97 -5.25 12.62
C LYS A 77 14.44 -5.22 12.18
N SER A 78 14.72 -4.71 10.99
CA SER A 78 16.07 -4.58 10.42
C SER A 78 16.84 -3.36 10.95
N ASN A 79 16.27 -2.58 11.89
CA ASN A 79 16.89 -1.38 12.46
C ASN A 79 17.36 -0.36 11.41
N MET A 80 16.54 -0.13 10.38
CA MET A 80 16.83 0.88 9.38
C MET A 80 16.91 2.29 9.98
N SER A 81 17.67 3.17 9.31
CA SER A 81 17.61 4.59 9.62
C SER A 81 16.17 5.09 9.44
N SER A 82 15.77 6.10 10.22
CA SER A 82 14.40 6.66 10.18
C SER A 82 13.27 5.76 10.71
N ASN A 83 13.55 4.89 11.69
CA ASN A 83 12.55 4.05 12.38
C ASN A 83 11.26 4.79 12.79
N SER A 84 11.35 6.05 13.23
CA SER A 84 10.16 6.84 13.59
C SER A 84 9.25 7.15 12.39
N ILE A 85 9.82 7.35 11.21
CA ILE A 85 9.07 7.57 9.96
C ILE A 85 8.48 6.25 9.48
N ILE A 86 9.27 5.17 9.49
CA ILE A 86 8.83 3.83 9.09
C ILE A 86 7.68 3.36 10.00
N SER A 87 7.77 3.60 11.31
CA SER A 87 6.72 3.23 12.27
C SER A 87 5.40 3.96 11.99
N ARG A 88 5.46 5.25 11.66
CA ARG A 88 4.26 6.01 11.25
C ARG A 88 3.65 5.49 9.96
N LEU A 89 4.50 5.15 8.99
CA LEU A 89 4.07 4.59 7.70
C LEU A 89 3.41 3.20 7.88
N ASN A 90 4.06 2.31 8.63
CA ASN A 90 3.53 0.98 8.97
C ASN A 90 2.18 1.08 9.69
N ARG A 91 2.07 1.96 10.69
CA ARG A 91 0.82 2.19 11.43
C ARG A 91 -0.29 2.72 10.53
N ALA A 92 0.03 3.56 9.54
CA ALA A 92 -0.96 4.05 8.58
C ALA A 92 -1.52 2.89 7.73
N PHE A 93 -0.67 1.99 7.25
CA PHE A 93 -1.11 0.81 6.50
C PHE A 93 -1.93 -0.15 7.36
N GLN A 94 -1.48 -0.46 8.57
CA GLN A 94 -2.23 -1.28 9.53
C GLN A 94 -3.62 -0.70 9.79
N SER A 95 -3.71 0.61 10.07
CA SER A 95 -5.00 1.27 10.30
C SER A 95 -5.92 1.23 9.08
N GLN A 96 -5.38 1.21 7.86
CA GLN A 96 -6.20 1.06 6.66
C GLN A 96 -6.71 -0.38 6.51
N LEU A 97 -5.85 -1.37 6.79
CA LEU A 97 -6.20 -2.78 6.69
C LEU A 97 -7.25 -3.17 7.74
N GLU A 98 -7.01 -2.86 9.01
CA GLU A 98 -7.91 -3.15 10.14
C GLU A 98 -9.31 -2.53 9.98
N ARG A 99 -9.37 -1.38 9.31
CA ARG A 99 -10.63 -0.65 9.07
C ARG A 99 -11.29 -0.99 7.73
N ASN A 100 -10.75 -1.95 6.98
CA ASN A 100 -11.20 -2.31 5.64
C ASN A 100 -11.31 -1.09 4.69
N LEU A 101 -10.37 -0.16 4.85
CA LEU A 101 -10.18 0.96 3.94
C LEU A 101 -9.35 0.49 2.75
N CYS A 102 -9.37 1.27 1.67
CA CYS A 102 -8.59 0.93 0.48
C CYS A 102 -8.85 -0.46 -0.08
N LYS A 103 -10.13 -0.87 -0.20
CA LYS A 103 -10.51 -2.21 -0.69
C LYS A 103 -9.86 -2.63 -2.01
N SER A 104 -9.59 -1.70 -2.92
CA SER A 104 -8.85 -2.01 -4.17
C SER A 104 -7.41 -2.48 -3.93
N LEU A 105 -6.82 -2.15 -2.78
CA LEU A 105 -5.47 -2.51 -2.33
C LEU A 105 -5.43 -3.69 -1.35
N ALA A 106 -6.60 -4.14 -0.88
CA ALA A 106 -6.75 -5.11 0.20
C ALA A 106 -7.88 -6.08 -0.12
N ARG A 107 -7.73 -6.83 -1.22
CA ARG A 107 -8.67 -7.93 -1.56
C ARG A 107 -8.55 -9.09 -0.59
N GLU A 108 -7.36 -9.29 -0.02
CA GLU A 108 -7.05 -10.32 0.98
C GLU A 108 -6.14 -9.74 2.07
N ASP A 109 -6.17 -10.35 3.26
CA ASP A 109 -5.38 -9.91 4.42
C ASP A 109 -3.92 -10.39 4.38
N GLN A 110 -3.59 -11.29 3.44
CA GLN A 110 -2.25 -11.85 3.30
C GLN A 110 -1.50 -11.18 2.15
N CYS A 111 -0.21 -10.89 2.39
CA CYS A 111 0.65 -10.41 1.33
C CYS A 111 0.87 -11.52 0.29
N GLN A 112 0.49 -11.23 -0.95
CA GLN A 112 0.92 -11.98 -2.11
C GLN A 112 1.77 -11.08 -3.00
N TYR A 113 3.00 -11.48 -3.28
CA TYR A 113 3.95 -10.70 -4.07
C TYR A 113 4.35 -11.39 -5.36
N MET A 114 4.74 -10.61 -6.37
CA MET A 114 5.22 -11.12 -7.66
C MET A 114 6.74 -11.30 -7.69
N SER A 115 7.46 -10.50 -6.91
CA SER A 115 8.91 -10.52 -6.79
C SER A 115 9.33 -9.91 -5.45
N LYS A 116 10.63 -9.92 -5.16
CA LYS A 116 11.22 -9.14 -4.08
C LYS A 116 12.08 -8.03 -4.66
N GLY A 117 11.99 -6.85 -4.06
CA GLY A 117 12.76 -5.67 -4.43
C GLY A 117 13.58 -5.14 -3.27
N ASN A 118 14.52 -4.27 -3.58
CA ASN A 118 15.21 -3.49 -2.57
C ASN A 118 14.30 -2.40 -1.97
N VAL A 119 14.79 -1.70 -0.95
CA VAL A 119 14.04 -0.64 -0.25
C VAL A 119 13.55 0.46 -1.20
N MET A 120 14.36 0.88 -2.16
CA MET A 120 14.01 1.94 -3.09
C MET A 120 12.87 1.49 -4.03
N GLU A 121 12.94 0.26 -4.55
CA GLU A 121 11.90 -0.32 -5.39
C GLU A 121 10.58 -0.43 -4.62
N PHE A 122 10.61 -0.96 -3.39
CA PHE A 122 9.44 -1.07 -2.54
C PHE A 122 8.80 0.28 -2.19
N LEU A 123 9.60 1.28 -1.82
CA LEU A 123 9.10 2.63 -1.54
C LEU A 123 8.56 3.33 -2.80
N THR A 124 9.16 3.06 -3.96
CA THR A 124 8.68 3.58 -5.25
C THR A 124 7.33 2.95 -5.62
N GLU A 125 7.13 1.67 -5.33
CA GLU A 125 5.85 0.99 -5.50
C GLU A 125 4.78 1.64 -4.63
N ILE A 126 5.03 1.82 -3.32
CA ILE A 126 4.12 2.54 -2.42
C ILE A 126 3.76 3.92 -2.97
N LEU A 127 4.76 4.68 -3.43
CA LEU A 127 4.55 6.01 -3.96
C LEU A 127 3.61 5.99 -5.18
N SER A 128 3.89 5.09 -6.14
CA SER A 128 3.11 4.94 -7.37
C SER A 128 1.67 4.54 -7.08
N THR A 129 1.46 3.52 -6.23
CA THR A 129 0.13 3.04 -5.84
C THR A 129 -0.73 4.15 -5.25
N TYR A 130 -0.22 4.92 -4.28
CA TYR A 130 -1.01 5.99 -3.66
C TYR A 130 -1.13 7.24 -4.53
N GLN A 131 -0.23 7.47 -5.48
CA GLN A 131 -0.40 8.52 -6.47
C GLN A 131 -1.53 8.20 -7.45
N GLU A 132 -1.68 6.95 -7.88
CA GLU A 132 -2.75 6.51 -8.78
C GLU A 132 -4.13 6.63 -8.14
N ILE A 133 -4.26 6.33 -6.85
CA ILE A 133 -5.53 6.45 -6.11
C ILE A 133 -5.97 7.91 -5.92
N ASN A 134 -5.03 8.85 -5.94
CA ASN A 134 -5.31 10.28 -5.75
C ASN A 134 -5.57 11.05 -7.05
N LYS A 135 -5.46 10.40 -8.21
CA LYS A 135 -5.77 11.01 -9.51
C LYS A 135 -7.27 10.91 -9.78
#